data_AF-A0ABD2XYA9-F1
#
_entry.id   AF-A0ABD2XYA9-F1
#
_cell.length_a   1.000
_cell.length_b   1.000
_cell.length_c   1.000
_cell.angle_alpha   90.00
_cell.angle_beta   90.00
_cell.angle_gamma   90.00
#
_symmetry.space_group_name_H-M   'P 1'
#
loop_
_entity.id
_entity.type
_entity.pdbx_description
1 polymer ?
#
loop_
_entity_poly.entity_id
_entity_poly.type
_entity_poly.pdbx_seq_one_letter_code
_entity_poly.pdbx_strand_id
1 'polypeptide(L)'
;MEVSSSNGVSDAKDTTAAGPGSDTSNTATSNSASEDPLIQYVVLRRDLIDTWPLGSVVTQGCHASVAAICSYKDDPDTLHYCYS
;
A
#
# COMPACT_ATOMS: atom_id res chain seq x y z
N MET A 1 -7.22 -49.01 51.42
CA MET A 1 -8.46 -48.22 51.47
C MET A 1 -8.60 -47.49 50.15
N GLU A 2 -9.08 -48.14 49.08
CA GLU A 2 -10.50 -48.47 48.79
C GLU A 2 -11.27 -47.17 48.41
N VAL A 3 -12.05 -47.03 47.34
CA VAL A 3 -12.83 -47.93 46.49
C VAL A 3 -13.11 -47.22 45.13
N SER A 4 -13.44 -48.06 44.15
CA SER A 4 -14.12 -47.96 42.85
C SER A 4 -14.90 -46.72 42.35
N SER A 5 -14.96 -46.69 41.01
CA SER A 5 -15.92 -46.19 40.01
C SER A 5 -17.30 -45.69 40.44
N SER A 6 -17.87 -44.77 39.64
CA SER A 6 -19.27 -44.83 39.12
C SER A 6 -19.56 -43.74 38.08
N ASN A 7 -20.17 -44.13 36.96
CA ASN A 7 -20.68 -43.29 35.88
C ASN A 7 -22.17 -42.98 36.15
N GLY A 8 -22.70 -41.83 35.73
CA GLY A 8 -24.14 -41.52 35.82
C GLY A 8 -24.58 -40.51 34.76
N VAL A 9 -25.41 -40.96 33.84
CA VAL A 9 -26.07 -40.18 32.77
C VAL A 9 -27.47 -39.77 33.25
N SER A 10 -27.97 -38.59 32.86
CA SER A 10 -29.33 -38.42 32.30
C SER A 10 -29.72 -36.95 32.06
N ASP A 11 -30.29 -36.76 30.88
CA ASP A 11 -31.00 -35.67 30.22
C ASP A 11 -31.68 -34.56 31.04
N ALA A 12 -31.56 -33.32 30.53
CA ALA A 12 -32.71 -32.42 30.38
C ALA A 12 -32.51 -31.51 29.15
N LYS A 13 -33.34 -31.76 28.15
CA LYS A 13 -33.62 -30.91 26.99
C LYS A 13 -34.12 -29.54 27.46
N ASP A 14 -33.46 -28.46 27.05
CA ASP A 14 -34.15 -27.21 26.80
C ASP A 14 -33.78 -26.63 25.43
N THR A 15 -34.85 -26.33 24.72
CA THR A 15 -34.90 -25.81 23.37
C THR A 15 -35.03 -24.31 23.50
N THR A 16 -34.08 -23.54 22.96
CA THR A 16 -34.37 -22.13 22.66
C THR A 16 -33.79 -21.76 21.31
N ALA A 17 -34.71 -21.30 20.47
CA ALA A 17 -34.54 -20.98 19.08
C ALA A 17 -33.86 -19.61 18.86
N ALA A 18 -33.30 -19.48 17.65
CA ALA A 18 -33.12 -18.24 16.88
C ALA A 18 -32.17 -17.17 17.46
N GLY A 19 -30.91 -17.22 17.00
CA GLY A 19 -30.16 -16.01 16.66
C GLY A 19 -29.81 -16.08 15.18
N PRO A 20 -30.03 -15.02 14.37
CA PRO A 20 -29.65 -15.06 12.97
C PRO A 20 -28.13 -15.26 12.91
N GLY A 21 -27.71 -16.20 12.07
CA GLY A 21 -26.31 -16.38 11.74
C GLY A 21 -25.75 -15.01 11.37
N SER A 22 -24.72 -14.59 12.11
CA SER A 22 -23.87 -13.50 11.71
C SER A 22 -23.17 -13.95 10.44
N ASP A 23 -23.84 -13.75 9.30
CA ASP A 23 -23.19 -13.61 8.01
C ASP A 23 -22.38 -12.33 8.10
N THR A 24 -21.28 -12.41 8.83
CA THR A 24 -20.15 -11.50 8.72
C THR A 24 -19.59 -11.77 7.33
N SER A 25 -20.31 -11.26 6.34
CA SER A 25 -19.73 -10.86 5.07
C SER A 25 -18.68 -9.84 5.47
N ASN A 26 -17.46 -10.33 5.71
CA ASN A 26 -16.25 -9.55 5.57
C ASN A 26 -16.25 -9.11 4.10
N THR A 27 -17.07 -8.11 3.78
CA THR A 27 -16.83 -7.21 2.68
C THR A 27 -15.52 -6.56 3.06
N ALA A 28 -14.43 -7.21 2.63
CA ALA A 28 -13.10 -6.67 2.64
C ALA A 28 -13.28 -5.26 2.11
N THR A 29 -13.21 -4.30 3.02
CA THR A 29 -13.17 -2.89 2.68
C THR A 29 -11.88 -2.82 1.88
N SER A 30 -12.02 -2.86 0.57
CA SER A 30 -10.98 -2.53 -0.38
C SER A 30 -10.69 -1.06 -0.11
N ASN A 31 -9.93 -0.82 0.95
CA ASN A 31 -9.23 0.40 1.15
C ASN A 31 -8.30 0.42 -0.05
N SER A 32 -8.74 1.06 -1.14
CA SER A 32 -7.88 1.43 -2.23
C SER A 32 -6.87 2.36 -1.59
N ALA A 33 -5.82 1.77 -1.03
CA ALA A 33 -4.66 2.48 -0.60
C ALA A 33 -4.24 3.23 -1.86
N SER A 34 -4.44 4.55 -1.85
CA SER A 34 -3.86 5.41 -2.85
C SER A 34 -2.36 5.16 -2.71
N GLU A 35 -1.79 4.39 -3.64
CA GLU A 35 -0.37 4.13 -3.69
C GLU A 35 0.36 5.48 -3.63
N ASP A 36 1.42 5.57 -2.83
CA ASP A 36 2.22 6.78 -2.71
C ASP A 36 2.82 7.10 -4.09
N PRO A 37 2.63 8.32 -4.64
CA PRO A 37 3.06 8.61 -6.00
C PRO A 37 4.58 8.55 -6.11
N LEU A 38 5.07 7.91 -7.17
CA LEU A 38 6.50 7.89 -7.48
C LEU A 38 6.93 9.23 -8.08
N ILE A 39 7.86 9.93 -7.43
CA ILE A 39 8.29 11.29 -7.81
C ILE A 39 9.76 11.32 -8.23
N GLN A 40 10.06 12.01 -9.34
CA GLN A 40 11.42 12.37 -9.72
C GLN A 40 11.76 13.79 -9.22
N TYR A 41 12.74 13.90 -8.33
CA TYR A 41 13.26 15.19 -7.88
C TYR A 41 14.44 15.64 -8.72
N VAL A 42 14.42 16.91 -9.13
CA VAL A 42 15.55 17.57 -9.81
C VAL A 42 16.10 18.66 -8.90
N VAL A 43 17.33 18.48 -8.44
CA VAL A 43 18.00 19.46 -7.59
C VAL A 43 18.72 20.47 -8.46
N LEU A 44 18.38 21.75 -8.29
CA LEU A 44 18.97 22.86 -9.02
C LEU A 44 19.95 23.62 -8.13
N ARG A 45 21.06 24.07 -8.71
CA ARG A 45 22.08 24.86 -8.01
C ARG A 45 21.57 26.28 -7.81
N ARG A 46 21.55 26.75 -6.56
CA ARG A 46 20.95 28.05 -6.18
C ARG A 46 21.66 29.25 -6.80
N ASP A 47 22.99 29.22 -6.83
CA ASP A 47 23.82 30.27 -7.42
C ASP A 47 23.53 30.51 -8.91
N LEU A 48 23.14 29.46 -9.65
CA LEU A 48 22.75 29.57 -11.04
C LEU A 48 21.38 30.23 -11.21
N ILE A 49 20.44 29.98 -10.29
CA ILE A 49 19.11 30.63 -10.31
C ILE A 49 19.26 32.15 -10.16
N ASP A 50 20.19 32.58 -9.32
CA ASP A 50 20.40 34.01 -9.06
C ASP A 50 21.19 34.71 -10.19
N THR A 51 21.88 33.94 -11.06
CA THR A 51 22.80 34.49 -12.08
C THR A 51 22.33 34.26 -13.52
N TRP A 52 21.50 33.25 -13.79
CA TRP A 52 21.10 32.84 -15.14
C TRP A 52 19.62 33.18 -15.41
N PRO A 53 19.22 33.39 -16.68
CA PRO A 53 17.81 33.50 -17.03
C PRO A 53 17.04 32.27 -16.56
N LEU A 54 15.83 32.47 -16.02
CA LEU A 54 15.00 31.38 -15.49
C LEU A 54 14.83 30.24 -16.50
N GLY A 55 14.61 30.58 -17.78
CA GLY A 55 14.49 29.59 -18.86
C GLY A 55 15.71 28.68 -18.98
N SER A 56 16.94 29.21 -18.85
CA SER A 56 18.18 28.42 -18.96
C SER A 56 18.35 27.43 -17.80
N VAL A 57 17.88 27.78 -16.61
CA VAL A 57 17.89 26.87 -15.46
C VAL A 57 16.84 25.78 -15.64
N VAL A 58 15.64 26.15 -16.08
CA VAL A 58 14.56 25.19 -16.36
C VAL A 58 15.00 24.19 -17.43
N THR A 59 15.62 24.65 -18.52
CA THR A 59 16.13 23.77 -19.58
C THR A 59 17.14 22.76 -19.05
N GLN A 60 18.05 23.15 -18.14
CA GLN A 60 18.96 22.19 -17.50
C GLN A 60 18.23 21.16 -16.65
N GLY A 61 17.21 21.59 -15.90
CA GLY A 61 16.36 20.68 -15.13
C GLY A 61 15.69 19.65 -16.04
N CYS A 62 15.13 20.08 -17.17
CA CYS A 62 14.56 19.19 -18.18
C CYS A 62 15.60 18.22 -18.75
N HIS A 63 16.81 18.69 -19.07
CA HIS A 63 17.89 17.82 -19.54
C HIS A 63 18.27 16.76 -18.51
N ALA A 64 18.36 17.13 -17.23
CA ALA A 64 18.66 16.20 -16.15
C ALA A 64 17.56 15.13 -16.01
N SER A 65 16.28 15.53 -16.05
CA SER A 65 15.14 14.61 -16.00
C SER A 65 15.17 13.57 -17.13
N VAL A 66 15.31 14.04 -18.37
CA VAL A 66 15.33 13.15 -19.55
C VAL A 66 16.57 12.25 -19.52
N ALA A 67 17.73 12.79 -19.14
CA ALA A 67 18.95 11.99 -19.04
C ALA A 67 18.82 10.87 -18.00
N ALA A 68 18.20 11.13 -16.84
CA ALA A 68 17.94 10.12 -15.83
C ALA A 68 17.02 9.02 -16.37
N ILE A 69 15.89 9.39 -16.99
CA ILE A 69 14.95 8.42 -17.58
C ILE A 69 15.65 7.57 -18.66
N CYS A 70 16.41 8.20 -19.56
CA CYS A 70 17.12 7.46 -20.62
C CYS A 70 18.21 6.53 -20.05
N SER A 71 18.90 6.94 -18.98
CA SER A 71 19.96 6.13 -18.37
C SER A 71 19.42 4.89 -17.67
N TYR A 72 18.19 4.96 -17.16
CA TYR A 72 17.53 3.89 -16.40
C TYR A 72 16.25 3.39 -17.09
N LYS A 73 16.18 3.46 -18.42
CA LYS A 73 14.96 3.17 -19.18
C LYS A 73 14.34 1.77 -18.97
N ASP A 74 15.13 0.81 -18.49
CA ASP A 74 14.70 -0.57 -18.24
C ASP A 74 14.48 -0.85 -16.73
N ASP A 75 14.71 0.14 -15.88
CA ASP A 75 14.49 0.04 -14.44
C ASP A 75 12.98 -0.02 -14.14
N PRO A 76 12.50 -0.95 -13.29
CA PRO A 76 11.07 -1.10 -12.99
C PRO A 76 10.42 0.17 -12.44
N ASP A 77 11.11 0.95 -11.61
CA ASP A 77 10.58 2.20 -11.07
C ASP A 77 10.52 3.27 -12.15
N THR A 78 11.51 3.34 -13.04
CA THR A 78 11.48 4.25 -14.20
C THR A 78 10.35 3.91 -15.17
N LEU A 79 10.11 2.62 -15.43
CA LEU A 79 8.98 2.15 -16.24
C LEU A 79 7.64 2.48 -15.57
N HIS A 80 7.53 2.25 -14.27
CA HIS A 80 6.35 2.63 -13.49
C HIS A 80 6.11 4.13 -13.60
N TYR A 81 7.13 4.96 -13.34
CA TYR A 81 7.06 6.42 -13.46
C TYR A 81 6.60 6.92 -14.84
N CYS A 82 7.00 6.26 -15.94
CA CYS A 82 6.65 6.68 -17.30
C CYS A 82 5.29 6.20 -17.79
N TYR A 83 4.74 5.13 -17.21
CA TYR A 83 3.57 4.43 -17.75
C TYR A 83 2.44 4.21 -16.75
N SER A 84 2.60 4.61 -15.48
CA SER A 84 1.51 4.68 -14.47
C SER A 84 0.63 5.90 -14.68
#